data_AF-A0A2E9RRQ6-F1
#
_entry.id   AF-A0A2E9RRQ6-F1
#
_cell.length_a   1.000
_cell.length_b   1.000
_cell.length_c   1.000
_cell.angle_alpha   90.00
_cell.angle_beta   90.00
_cell.angle_gamma   90.00
#
_symmetry.space_group_name_H-M   'P 1'
#
loop_
_entity.id
_entity.type
_entity.pdbx_description
1 polymer ?
#
loop_
_entity_poly.entity_id
_entity_poly.type
_entity_poly.pdbx_seq_one_letter_code
_entity_poly.pdbx_strand_id
1 'polypeptide(L)'
;KGPMDEIGLVDGSILRGKVGLEDEKIILGHPVLETVDIPWEKLRYLIRSDKRTRWLNDFQDRKMDTSGPLGKHPGVEHLDFRKADKPSLSAVRVFPQTVLRYKLPTKGQNDSRVLRTSLSPVPGSLGDATITLSLGNKEFYKKELSAESETENISIPLPSGNDLVVSVDFGKRLSYPCGVDMHDAHLAWTSPQQEGGQP
;
A
#
# COMPACT_ATOMS: atom_id res chain seq x y z
N LYS A 1 14.01 -20.70 7.90
CA LYS A 1 14.06 -20.02 6.59
C LYS A 1 13.62 -18.58 6.80
N GLY A 2 14.45 -17.60 6.44
CA GLY A 2 14.05 -16.18 6.48
C GLY A 2 12.96 -15.89 5.45
N PRO A 3 12.31 -14.72 5.53
CA PRO A 3 11.36 -14.30 4.49
C PRO A 3 12.11 -14.14 3.15
N MET A 4 11.45 -14.46 2.04
CA MET A 4 12.02 -14.44 0.68
C MET A 4 11.43 -13.28 -0.12
N ASP A 5 12.25 -12.63 -0.93
CA ASP A 5 11.81 -11.61 -1.87
C ASP A 5 10.95 -12.27 -2.96
N GLU A 6 9.97 -11.54 -3.47
CA GLU A 6 9.10 -11.96 -4.57
C GLU A 6 9.34 -11.08 -5.79
N ILE A 7 9.45 -11.71 -6.96
CA ILE A 7 9.51 -11.01 -8.24
C ILE A 7 8.41 -11.51 -9.14
N GLY A 8 7.78 -10.59 -9.87
CA GLY A 8 6.89 -10.91 -10.98
C GLY A 8 7.54 -10.52 -12.29
N LEU A 9 7.43 -11.40 -13.29
CA LEU A 9 7.92 -11.16 -14.64
C LEU A 9 6.81 -10.63 -15.54
N VAL A 10 7.19 -10.01 -16.65
CA VAL A 10 6.26 -9.49 -17.67
C VAL A 10 5.40 -10.57 -18.33
N ASP A 11 5.85 -11.83 -18.30
CA ASP A 11 5.09 -12.99 -18.79
C ASP A 11 4.08 -13.56 -17.77
N GLY A 12 3.99 -12.95 -16.58
CA GLY A 12 3.10 -13.37 -15.50
C GLY A 12 3.70 -14.41 -14.54
N SER A 13 4.93 -14.88 -14.77
CA SER A 13 5.63 -15.77 -13.85
C SER A 13 5.96 -15.07 -12.53
N ILE A 14 5.84 -15.79 -11.41
CA ILE A 14 6.19 -15.29 -10.08
C ILE A 14 7.26 -16.20 -9.47
N LEU A 15 8.40 -15.63 -9.10
CA LEU A 15 9.51 -16.34 -8.49
C LEU A 15 9.79 -15.78 -7.09
N ARG A 16 10.31 -16.63 -6.20
CA ARG A 16 10.67 -16.24 -4.82
C ARG A 16 12.06 -16.70 -4.45
N GLY A 17 12.85 -15.82 -3.86
CA GLY A 17 14.25 -16.12 -3.55
C GLY A 17 14.95 -14.94 -2.89
N LYS A 18 16.28 -15.04 -2.82
CA LYS A 18 17.11 -13.92 -2.36
C LYS A 18 17.48 -13.06 -3.57
N VAL A 19 17.13 -11.78 -3.54
CA VAL A 19 17.44 -10.86 -4.65
C VAL A 19 18.74 -10.10 -4.39
N GLY A 20 19.67 -10.21 -5.34
CA GLY A 20 20.79 -9.30 -5.56
C GLY A 20 20.50 -8.40 -6.75
N LEU A 21 21.04 -7.18 -6.74
CA LEU A 21 20.98 -6.24 -7.85
C LEU A 21 22.39 -6.12 -8.44
N GLU A 22 22.52 -6.38 -9.74
CA GLU A 22 23.78 -6.25 -10.48
C GLU A 22 23.49 -5.53 -11.80
N ASP A 23 24.07 -4.35 -12.01
CA ASP A 23 23.94 -3.53 -13.22
C ASP A 23 22.54 -3.61 -13.87
N GLU A 24 22.43 -4.23 -15.06
CA GLU A 24 21.21 -4.31 -15.86
C GLU A 24 20.34 -5.56 -15.57
N LYS A 25 20.54 -6.23 -14.43
CA LYS A 25 19.78 -7.44 -14.06
C LYS A 25 19.53 -7.60 -12.56
N ILE A 26 18.52 -8.40 -12.26
CA ILE A 26 18.30 -9.01 -10.96
C ILE A 26 18.96 -10.39 -10.95
N ILE A 27 19.71 -10.66 -9.89
CA ILE A 27 20.20 -12.00 -9.56
C ILE A 27 19.29 -12.59 -8.51
N LEU A 28 18.53 -13.62 -8.88
CA LEU A 28 17.66 -14.33 -7.95
C LEU A 28 18.31 -15.65 -7.52
N GLY A 29 18.67 -15.75 -6.24
CA GLY A 29 18.96 -17.02 -5.58
C GLY A 29 17.67 -17.76 -5.25
N HIS A 30 17.21 -18.63 -6.16
CA HIS A 30 16.01 -19.45 -6.03
C HIS A 30 16.32 -20.79 -5.33
N PRO A 31 15.46 -21.29 -4.40
CA PRO A 31 15.74 -22.52 -3.65
C PRO A 31 15.87 -23.81 -4.47
N VAL A 32 15.31 -23.83 -5.69
CA VAL A 32 15.27 -25.02 -6.56
C VAL A 32 16.01 -24.80 -7.88
N LEU A 33 16.05 -23.55 -8.36
CA LEU A 33 16.64 -23.21 -9.66
C LEU A 33 18.06 -22.65 -9.51
N GLU A 34 18.58 -22.67 -8.28
CA GLU A 34 19.86 -22.07 -7.90
C GLU A 34 19.90 -20.57 -8.21
N THR A 35 20.70 -20.14 -9.18
CA THR A 35 20.83 -18.73 -9.57
C THR A 35 20.10 -18.49 -10.88
N VAL A 36 19.19 -17.52 -10.89
CA VAL A 36 18.46 -17.07 -12.06
C VAL A 36 18.79 -15.62 -12.35
N ASP A 37 19.29 -15.37 -13.55
CA ASP A 37 19.60 -14.02 -14.06
C ASP A 37 18.38 -13.46 -14.78
N ILE A 38 17.91 -12.30 -14.34
CA ILE A 38 16.65 -11.71 -14.78
C ILE A 38 16.92 -10.28 -15.26
N PRO A 39 16.96 -10.06 -16.57
CA PRO A 39 17.11 -8.71 -17.14
C PRO A 39 15.99 -7.77 -16.68
N TRP A 40 16.30 -6.48 -16.51
CA TRP A 40 15.31 -5.49 -16.04
C TRP A 40 14.07 -5.41 -16.93
N GLU A 41 14.21 -5.56 -18.24
CA GLU A 41 13.10 -5.52 -19.19
C GLU A 41 12.13 -6.71 -19.05
N LYS A 42 12.55 -7.77 -18.35
CA LYS A 42 11.69 -8.90 -18.00
C LYS A 42 11.03 -8.74 -16.64
N LEU A 43 11.50 -7.82 -15.82
CA LEU A 43 10.95 -7.56 -14.50
C LEU A 43 9.67 -6.73 -14.63
N ARG A 44 8.56 -7.25 -14.12
CA ARG A 44 7.33 -6.48 -13.91
C ARG A 44 7.32 -5.83 -12.53
N TYR A 45 7.70 -6.58 -11.49
CA TYR A 45 7.75 -6.04 -10.13
C TYR A 45 8.72 -6.78 -9.22
N LEU A 46 9.13 -6.10 -8.15
CA LEU A 46 9.94 -6.63 -7.05
C LEU A 46 9.34 -6.24 -5.71
N ILE A 47 9.00 -7.23 -4.88
CA ILE A 47 8.62 -7.05 -3.48
C ILE A 47 9.79 -7.54 -2.61
N ARG A 48 10.44 -6.62 -1.90
CA ARG A 48 11.45 -6.97 -0.90
C ARG A 48 10.78 -7.42 0.37
N SER A 49 11.25 -8.54 0.89
CA SER A 49 10.79 -9.17 2.12
C SER A 49 11.52 -8.66 3.36
N ASP A 50 12.23 -7.53 3.21
CA ASP A 50 12.95 -6.91 4.30
C ASP A 50 12.00 -6.52 5.43
N LYS A 51 12.54 -6.36 6.63
CA LYS A 51 11.72 -5.96 7.78
C LYS A 51 11.24 -4.51 7.64
N ARG A 52 11.73 -3.71 6.68
CA ARG A 52 11.57 -2.25 6.60
C ARG A 52 10.37 -1.83 5.76
N THR A 53 9.65 -2.76 5.15
CA THR A 53 8.37 -2.47 4.48
C THR A 53 7.25 -3.37 5.00
N ARG A 54 6.04 -2.83 5.13
CA ARG A 54 4.82 -3.59 5.45
C ARG A 54 3.66 -3.08 4.61
N TRP A 55 3.07 -3.94 3.80
CA TRP A 55 1.91 -3.62 2.97
C TRP A 55 0.66 -3.59 3.83
N LEU A 56 -0.25 -2.65 3.56
CA LEU A 56 -1.51 -2.55 4.28
C LEU A 56 -2.38 -3.80 4.06
N ASN A 57 -2.33 -4.38 2.86
CA ASN A 57 -2.99 -5.65 2.51
C ASN A 57 -2.48 -6.87 3.31
N ASP A 58 -1.31 -6.80 3.95
CA ASP A 58 -0.79 -7.88 4.78
C ASP A 58 -1.29 -7.80 6.23
N PHE A 59 -1.87 -6.67 6.64
CA PHE A 59 -2.46 -6.54 7.97
C PHE A 59 -3.83 -7.22 7.98
N GLN A 60 -4.08 -8.09 8.96
CA GLN A 60 -5.45 -8.50 9.25
C GLN A 60 -6.21 -7.29 9.79
N ASP A 61 -7.24 -6.84 9.07
CA ASP A 61 -8.09 -5.73 9.51
C ASP A 61 -8.71 -6.07 10.85
N ARG A 62 -8.42 -5.27 11.87
CA ARG A 62 -8.86 -5.59 13.23
C ARG A 62 -10.31 -5.19 13.49
N LYS A 63 -10.78 -4.13 12.83
CA LYS A 63 -12.13 -3.61 13.02
C LYS A 63 -12.53 -2.72 11.87
N MET A 64 -13.71 -3.00 11.35
CA MET A 64 -14.36 -2.23 10.31
C MET A 64 -15.73 -1.81 10.82
N ASP A 65 -15.98 -0.51 10.85
CA ASP A 65 -17.30 0.04 11.15
C ASP A 65 -17.84 0.65 9.85
N THR A 66 -18.98 0.15 9.35
CA THR A 66 -19.66 0.68 8.15
C THR A 66 -21.13 1.01 8.40
N SER A 67 -21.58 2.14 7.86
CA SER A 67 -22.98 2.59 7.91
C SER A 67 -23.41 3.16 6.56
N GLY A 68 -23.81 2.30 5.62
CA GLY A 68 -24.19 2.72 4.27
C GLY A 68 -25.70 2.94 4.09
N PRO A 69 -26.14 3.94 3.29
CA PRO A 69 -27.56 4.17 2.99
C PRO A 69 -28.19 3.09 2.10
N LEU A 70 -27.38 2.25 1.45
CA LEU A 70 -27.81 1.21 0.50
C LEU A 70 -27.81 -0.21 1.10
N GLY A 71 -27.66 -0.35 2.43
CA GLY A 71 -27.64 -1.64 3.12
C GLY A 71 -26.22 -2.18 3.35
N LYS A 72 -26.11 -3.50 3.58
CA LYS A 72 -24.82 -4.15 3.89
C LYS A 72 -23.92 -4.16 2.66
N HIS A 73 -22.86 -3.36 2.69
CA HIS A 73 -21.74 -3.40 1.75
C HIS A 73 -20.50 -3.88 2.53
N PRO A 74 -19.59 -4.67 1.94
CA PRO A 74 -18.29 -4.98 2.54
C PRO A 74 -17.49 -3.75 2.97
N GLY A 75 -17.77 -2.55 2.44
CA GLY A 75 -17.17 -1.24 2.73
C GLY A 75 -15.65 -1.13 2.51
N VAL A 76 -14.94 -2.26 2.47
CA VAL A 76 -13.54 -2.41 2.12
C VAL A 76 -13.37 -3.64 1.24
N GLU A 77 -12.54 -3.54 0.22
CA GLU A 77 -12.10 -4.67 -0.59
C GLU A 77 -10.58 -4.65 -0.72
N HIS A 78 -9.95 -5.81 -0.51
CA HIS A 78 -8.52 -5.99 -0.74
C HIS A 78 -8.32 -6.64 -2.11
N LEU A 79 -7.78 -5.86 -3.04
CA LEU A 79 -7.64 -6.25 -4.43
C LEU A 79 -6.19 -6.67 -4.70
N ASP A 80 -6.00 -7.87 -5.26
CA ASP A 80 -4.70 -8.39 -5.68
C ASP A 80 -4.58 -8.35 -7.21
N PHE A 81 -3.64 -7.56 -7.70
CA PHE A 81 -3.38 -7.33 -9.12
C PHE A 81 -2.05 -7.95 -9.59
N ARG A 82 -1.41 -8.78 -8.77
CA ARG A 82 -0.15 -9.44 -9.15
C ARG A 82 -0.28 -10.30 -10.41
N LYS A 83 -1.48 -10.76 -10.75
CA LYS A 83 -1.77 -11.51 -11.99
C LYS A 83 -2.61 -10.72 -13.02
N ALA A 84 -2.91 -9.46 -12.75
CA ALA A 84 -3.73 -8.62 -13.63
C ALA A 84 -2.84 -7.66 -14.43
N ASP A 85 -3.31 -7.24 -15.61
CA ASP A 85 -2.70 -6.14 -16.36
C ASP A 85 -3.10 -4.79 -15.74
N LYS A 86 -2.51 -4.50 -14.59
CA LYS A 86 -2.69 -3.25 -13.83
C LYS A 86 -1.32 -2.70 -13.43
N PRO A 87 -1.18 -1.36 -13.36
CA PRO A 87 0.08 -0.71 -13.00
C PRO A 87 0.45 -0.91 -11.52
N SER A 88 -0.54 -1.08 -10.63
CA SER A 88 -0.32 -1.39 -9.21
C SER A 88 -0.33 -2.90 -8.95
N LEU A 89 0.34 -3.35 -7.90
CA LEU A 89 0.33 -4.76 -7.45
C LEU A 89 -0.91 -5.10 -6.66
N SER A 90 -1.45 -4.13 -5.94
CA SER A 90 -2.65 -4.31 -5.12
C SER A 90 -3.32 -2.98 -4.82
N ALA A 91 -4.55 -3.02 -4.31
CA ALA A 91 -5.22 -1.85 -3.76
C ALA A 91 -6.07 -2.22 -2.54
N VAL A 92 -6.15 -1.30 -1.58
CA VAL A 92 -7.22 -1.30 -0.57
C VAL A 92 -8.29 -0.35 -1.06
N ARG A 93 -9.42 -0.89 -1.50
CA ARG A 93 -10.60 -0.11 -1.88
C ARG A 93 -11.42 0.18 -0.65
N VAL A 94 -11.78 1.43 -0.42
CA VAL A 94 -12.58 1.86 0.73
C VAL A 94 -13.75 2.69 0.25
N PHE A 95 -14.96 2.26 0.60
CA PHE A 95 -16.20 2.96 0.25
C PHE A 95 -16.58 3.97 1.34
N PRO A 96 -17.36 5.02 1.02
CA PRO A 96 -17.85 5.98 1.99
C PRO A 96 -18.55 5.36 3.20
N GLN A 97 -18.55 6.10 4.30
CA GLN A 97 -19.08 5.68 5.59
C GLN A 97 -18.38 4.42 6.12
N THR A 98 -17.05 4.36 5.93
CA THR A 98 -16.22 3.25 6.39
C THR A 98 -15.05 3.75 7.19
N VAL A 99 -14.81 3.13 8.35
CA VAL A 99 -13.62 3.35 9.18
C VAL A 99 -12.83 2.05 9.30
N LEU A 100 -11.62 2.07 8.78
CA LEU A 100 -10.62 1.01 8.83
C LEU A 100 -9.58 1.30 9.91
N ARG A 101 -9.23 0.30 10.71
CA ARG A 101 -8.25 0.43 11.79
C ARG A 101 -7.15 -0.63 11.71
N TYR A 102 -5.92 -0.15 11.54
CA TYR A 102 -4.71 -0.97 11.48
C TYR A 102 -3.86 -0.78 12.72
N LYS A 103 -3.47 -1.89 13.37
CA LYS A 103 -2.46 -1.86 14.42
C LYS A 103 -1.08 -2.00 13.79
N LEU A 104 -0.37 -0.88 13.72
CA LEU A 104 0.96 -0.80 13.13
C LEU A 104 2.01 -1.45 14.06
N PRO A 105 3.05 -2.09 13.51
CA PRO A 105 4.13 -2.59 14.32
C PRO A 105 4.95 -1.42 14.86
N THR A 106 5.30 -1.49 16.14
CA THR A 106 6.36 -0.66 16.73
C THR A 106 7.69 -1.26 16.37
N LYS A 107 8.55 -0.48 15.71
CA LYS A 107 9.99 -0.68 15.81
C LYS A 107 10.57 0.38 16.76
N GLY A 108 11.83 0.21 17.16
CA GLY A 108 12.47 0.98 18.23
C GLY A 108 12.22 2.49 18.16
N GLN A 109 12.38 3.17 19.30
CA GLN A 109 11.95 4.57 19.53
C GLN A 109 12.44 5.61 18.50
N ASN A 110 13.46 5.29 17.68
CA ASN A 110 14.06 6.22 16.72
C ASN A 110 13.71 5.93 15.24
N ASP A 111 12.87 4.94 14.95
CA ASP A 111 12.50 4.67 13.56
C ASP A 111 11.36 5.58 13.10
N SER A 112 11.63 6.42 12.10
CA SER A 112 10.58 7.16 11.40
C SER A 112 9.85 6.25 10.41
N ARG A 113 8.53 6.42 10.31
CA ARG A 113 7.67 5.68 9.39
C ARG A 113 7.05 6.62 8.39
N VAL A 114 6.93 6.16 7.15
CA VAL A 114 6.27 6.88 6.07
C VAL A 114 5.20 5.98 5.47
N LEU A 115 3.98 6.50 5.31
CA LEU A 115 2.92 5.85 4.55
C LEU A 115 3.08 6.27 3.10
N ARG A 116 3.18 5.29 2.21
CA ARG A 116 3.23 5.50 0.76
C ARG A 116 2.07 4.79 0.12
N THR A 117 1.37 5.47 -0.78
CA THR A 117 0.28 4.90 -1.59
C THR A 117 -0.02 5.83 -2.75
N SER A 118 -0.63 5.31 -3.81
CA SER A 118 -1.31 6.13 -4.81
C SER A 118 -2.81 6.14 -4.53
N LEU A 119 -3.39 7.33 -4.40
CA LEU A 119 -4.81 7.52 -4.17
C LEU A 119 -5.52 7.77 -5.51
N SER A 120 -6.62 7.07 -5.75
CA SER A 120 -7.48 7.31 -6.90
C SER A 120 -8.95 7.13 -6.52
N PRO A 121 -9.88 7.78 -7.23
CA PRO A 121 -11.29 7.41 -7.16
C PRO A 121 -11.49 5.97 -7.62
N VAL A 122 -12.46 5.27 -7.05
CA VAL A 122 -12.82 3.93 -7.55
C VAL A 122 -13.20 3.98 -9.04
N PRO A 123 -12.86 2.97 -9.85
CA PRO A 123 -13.24 2.91 -11.25
C PRO A 123 -14.75 3.06 -11.45
N GLY A 124 -15.14 3.96 -12.35
CA GLY A 124 -16.55 4.26 -12.63
C GLY A 124 -17.24 5.13 -11.57
N SER A 125 -16.48 5.75 -10.65
CA SER A 125 -17.04 6.69 -9.67
C SER A 125 -17.92 7.74 -10.34
N LEU A 126 -19.09 7.99 -9.76
CA LEU A 126 -20.03 9.04 -10.15
C LEU A 126 -20.14 10.14 -9.11
N GLY A 127 -19.60 9.92 -7.91
CA GLY A 127 -19.58 10.88 -6.81
C GLY A 127 -18.18 11.10 -6.25
N ASP A 128 -18.11 11.99 -5.28
CA ASP A 128 -16.86 12.36 -4.64
C ASP A 128 -16.68 11.56 -3.34
N ALA A 129 -15.44 11.34 -2.93
CA ALA A 129 -15.10 10.70 -1.66
C ALA A 129 -14.07 11.55 -0.90
N THR A 130 -14.21 11.60 0.42
CA THR A 130 -13.21 12.22 1.30
C THR A 130 -12.48 11.13 2.05
N ILE A 131 -11.17 11.05 1.90
CA ILE A 131 -10.30 10.20 2.70
C ILE A 131 -9.66 11.02 3.82
N THR A 132 -9.72 10.49 5.03
CA THR A 132 -9.04 11.02 6.21
C THR A 132 -8.11 9.94 6.77
N LEU A 133 -6.86 10.30 7.04
CA LEU A 133 -5.89 9.45 7.72
C LEU A 133 -5.60 10.04 9.10
N SER A 134 -5.72 9.19 10.12
CA SER A 134 -5.44 9.54 11.51
C SER A 134 -4.54 8.50 12.17
N LEU A 135 -3.77 8.92 13.16
CA LEU A 135 -3.07 8.02 14.07
C LEU A 135 -3.68 8.17 15.47
N GLY A 136 -4.35 7.11 15.94
CA GLY A 136 -5.27 7.20 17.06
C GLY A 136 -6.41 8.16 16.75
N ASN A 137 -6.48 9.27 17.51
CA ASN A 137 -7.49 10.31 17.33
C ASN A 137 -6.94 11.57 16.65
N LYS A 138 -5.69 11.55 16.18
CA LYS A 138 -5.04 12.70 15.55
C LYS A 138 -5.07 12.56 14.04
N GLU A 139 -5.88 13.37 13.38
CA GLU A 139 -5.84 13.56 11.93
C GLU A 139 -4.47 14.13 11.53
N PHE A 140 -3.88 13.55 10.48
CA PHE A 140 -2.63 14.06 9.90
C PHE A 140 -2.73 14.26 8.38
N TYR A 141 -3.79 13.75 7.75
CA TYR A 141 -4.05 13.97 6.33
C TYR A 141 -5.54 13.87 6.04
N LYS A 142 -6.03 14.74 5.16
CA LYS A 142 -7.39 14.73 4.66
C LYS A 142 -7.41 15.21 3.21
N LYS A 143 -8.13 14.50 2.35
CA LYS A 143 -8.25 14.83 0.93
C LYS A 143 -9.63 14.48 0.41
N GLU A 144 -10.21 15.40 -0.34
CA GLU A 144 -11.38 15.15 -1.18
C GLU A 144 -10.91 14.74 -2.58
N LEU A 145 -11.47 13.65 -3.09
CA LEU A 145 -11.25 13.11 -4.43
C LEU A 145 -12.57 13.19 -5.18
N SER A 146 -12.59 13.94 -6.28
CA SER A 146 -13.73 13.95 -7.19
C SER A 146 -13.75 12.69 -8.06
N ALA A 147 -14.90 12.36 -8.65
CA ALA A 147 -15.02 11.23 -9.57
C ALA A 147 -14.02 11.26 -10.74
N GLU A 148 -13.61 12.46 -11.16
CA GLU A 148 -12.71 12.74 -12.28
C GLU A 148 -11.25 12.96 -11.85
N SER A 149 -10.94 12.83 -10.55
CA SER A 149 -9.58 13.04 -10.06
C SER A 149 -8.62 12.01 -10.63
N GLU A 150 -7.45 12.48 -11.08
CA GLU A 150 -6.35 11.62 -11.47
C GLU A 150 -5.70 10.95 -10.24
N THR A 151 -4.97 9.86 -10.48
CA THR A 151 -4.22 9.16 -9.44
C THR A 151 -3.11 10.05 -8.88
N GLU A 152 -3.09 10.22 -7.55
CA GLU A 152 -2.09 11.04 -6.84
C GLU A 152 -1.20 10.15 -5.97
N ASN A 153 0.12 10.27 -6.12
CA ASN A 153 1.07 9.58 -5.25
C ASN A 153 1.31 10.37 -3.97
N ILE A 154 1.08 9.76 -2.81
CA ILE A 154 1.35 10.35 -1.50
C ILE A 154 2.46 9.61 -0.75
N SER A 155 3.29 10.37 -0.05
CA SER A 155 4.36 9.87 0.81
C SER A 155 4.41 10.71 2.09
N ILE A 156 3.72 10.24 3.13
CA ILE A 156 3.40 11.05 4.32
C ILE A 156 4.12 10.48 5.54
N PRO A 157 4.98 11.24 6.23
CA PRO A 157 5.54 10.84 7.52
C PRO A 157 4.42 10.61 8.55
N LEU A 158 4.45 9.46 9.24
CA LEU A 158 3.49 9.19 10.29
C LEU A 158 3.89 9.92 11.57
N PRO A 159 2.94 10.55 12.29
CA PRO A 159 3.18 11.01 13.64
C PRO A 159 3.41 9.82 14.61
N SER A 160 3.73 10.11 15.86
CA SER A 160 3.84 9.09 16.92
C SER A 160 2.48 8.44 17.19
N GLY A 161 2.46 7.11 17.34
CA GLY A 161 1.24 6.32 17.58
C GLY A 161 1.24 5.02 16.78
N ASN A 162 0.38 4.05 17.10
CA ASN A 162 0.41 2.73 16.45
C ASN A 162 -0.93 2.30 15.86
N ASP A 163 -1.96 3.12 15.95
CA ASP A 163 -3.28 2.79 15.43
C ASP A 163 -3.56 3.69 14.23
N LEU A 164 -3.22 3.23 13.03
CA LEU A 164 -3.58 3.95 11.80
C LEU A 164 -5.07 3.75 11.54
N VAL A 165 -5.77 4.87 11.35
CA VAL A 165 -7.19 4.91 11.02
C VAL A 165 -7.32 5.51 9.63
N VAL A 166 -7.99 4.77 8.75
CA VAL A 166 -8.38 5.23 7.41
C VAL A 166 -9.90 5.38 7.44
N SER A 167 -10.39 6.60 7.31
CA SER A 167 -11.81 6.89 7.21
C SER A 167 -12.12 7.38 5.80
N VAL A 168 -13.16 6.83 5.19
CA VAL A 168 -13.69 7.36 3.92
C VAL A 168 -15.15 7.73 4.12
N ASP A 169 -15.47 8.95 3.72
CA ASP A 169 -16.81 9.53 3.73
C ASP A 169 -17.20 10.05 2.35
N PHE A 170 -18.47 10.38 2.17
CA PHE A 170 -18.90 11.04 0.95
C PHE A 170 -18.28 12.43 0.85
N GLY A 171 -17.90 12.83 -0.36
CA GLY A 171 -17.50 14.20 -0.68
C GLY A 171 -18.72 15.09 -1.00
N LYS A 172 -18.48 16.19 -1.71
CA LYS A 172 -19.54 17.16 -2.03
C LYS A 172 -20.61 16.57 -2.96
N ARG A 173 -20.20 15.85 -4.00
CA ARG A 173 -21.13 15.18 -4.93
C ARG A 173 -21.58 13.82 -4.36
N LEU A 174 -22.78 13.80 -3.79
CA LEU A 174 -23.43 12.60 -3.26
C LEU A 174 -24.02 11.75 -4.39
N SER A 175 -23.19 10.92 -5.03
CA SER A 175 -23.61 9.98 -6.07
C SER A 175 -22.85 8.65 -5.93
N TYR A 176 -23.48 7.55 -6.36
CA TYR A 176 -22.92 6.20 -6.26
C TYR A 176 -22.80 5.57 -7.65
N PRO A 177 -21.75 4.78 -7.95
CA PRO A 177 -20.64 4.38 -7.08
C PRO A 177 -19.67 5.53 -6.73
N CYS A 178 -19.03 5.45 -5.57
CA CYS A 178 -17.91 6.31 -5.18
C CYS A 178 -17.09 5.68 -4.04
N GLY A 179 -15.86 6.12 -3.87
CA GLY A 179 -14.90 5.56 -2.91
C GLY A 179 -13.46 5.88 -3.30
N VAL A 180 -12.51 5.33 -2.56
CA VAL A 180 -11.08 5.55 -2.76
C VAL A 180 -10.34 4.22 -2.89
N ASP A 181 -9.53 4.09 -3.94
CA ASP A 181 -8.53 3.04 -4.05
C ASP A 181 -7.18 3.56 -3.52
N MET A 182 -6.64 2.88 -2.52
CA MET A 182 -5.28 3.07 -2.02
C MET A 182 -4.36 2.04 -2.67
N HIS A 183 -3.82 2.37 -3.83
CA HIS A 183 -2.91 1.50 -4.58
C HIS A 183 -1.57 1.36 -3.86
N ASP A 184 -1.07 0.13 -3.83
CA ASP A 184 0.24 -0.26 -3.31
C ASP A 184 0.55 0.36 -1.93
N ALA A 185 -0.48 0.47 -1.08
CA ALA A 185 -0.37 1.12 0.20
C ALA A 185 0.56 0.34 1.13
N HIS A 186 1.64 0.97 1.58
CA HIS A 186 2.62 0.36 2.47
C HIS A 186 3.26 1.37 3.43
N LEU A 187 3.73 0.84 4.56
CA LEU A 187 4.61 1.54 5.48
C LEU A 187 6.06 1.25 5.14
N ALA A 188 6.85 2.30 5.01
CA ALA A 188 8.30 2.23 4.91
C ALA A 188 8.93 2.76 6.21
N TRP A 189 9.86 2.00 6.79
CA TRP A 189 10.68 2.45 7.92
C TRP A 189 11.99 3.05 7.38
N THR A 190 12.23 4.29 7.72
CA THR A 190 13.49 4.97 7.47
C THR A 190 14.33 4.92 8.73
N SER A 191 15.53 4.36 8.64
CA SER A 191 16.53 4.54 9.69
C SER A 191 17.01 5.99 9.65
N PRO A 192 17.34 6.62 10.79
CA PRO A 192 18.08 7.87 10.76
C PRO A 192 19.36 7.65 9.96
N GLN A 193 19.61 8.55 9.01
CA GLN A 193 20.85 8.58 8.25
C GLN A 193 21.98 8.71 9.28
N GLN A 194 22.89 7.74 9.36
CA GLN A 194 24.15 7.97 10.06
C GLN A 194 24.85 9.06 9.26
N GLU A 195 24.91 10.28 9.81
CA GLU A 195 25.85 11.28 9.34
C GLU A 195 27.23 10.63 9.36
N GLY A 196 27.83 10.53 8.18
CA GLY A 196 29.10 9.85 7.98
C GLY A 196 30.18 10.55 8.79
N GLY A 197 30.72 9.86 9.79
CA GLY A 197 32.10 10.10 10.20
C GLY A 197 32.99 9.63 9.06
N GLN A 198 33.57 10.57 8.32
CA GLN A 198 34.69 10.27 7.43
C GLN A 198 35.94 9.91 8.27
N PRO A 199 36.79 8.99 7.78
CA PRO A 199 38.06 8.64 8.40
C PRO A 199 39.09 9.78 8.35
#